data_AF-A0A968W0W9-F1
#
_entry.id   AF-A0A968W0W9-F1
#
_cell.length_a   1.000
_cell.length_b   1.000
_cell.length_c   1.000
_cell.angle_alpha   90.00
_cell.angle_beta   90.00
_cell.angle_gamma   90.00
#
_symmetry.space_group_name_H-M   'P 1'
#
loop_
_entity.id
_entity.type
_entity.pdbx_description
1 polymer ?
#
loop_
_entity_poly.entity_id
_entity_poly.type
_entity_poly.pdbx_seq_one_letter_code
_entity_poly.pdbx_strand_id
1 'polypeptide(L)'
;MPFILYFVLRYQVIGFKTSFAGELLNNPFLQSTNEQKYATVLYTLVKYAQLLLFPVTLTHDYYPYHVPLYGFDQFLPWASLVLHLTLLVLVALNYKRHQWAALGLLMYLLPLLLVSNVLVNIGTFMNERFIYFSSVGFVMLAGIILHKLWHKNLIFRNLIHLFMVVVVLGFTYKTIDRNQAWKNDETLFLTDIETSVNSAKANTTAGGTLLNMAGRGENTEANLEKAIYYLRRSLSIHPNYREPKLLLGNAYWQKHNVDSVIYFYNSILRNQPGYQLVYDNVLFMVRETNDPGIKLSFLNLVYSYKPNRL
;
A
#
# COMPACT_ATOMS: atom_id res chain seq x y z
N MET A 1 25.10 -23.08 -4.30
CA MET A 1 25.20 -23.56 -2.91
C MET A 1 24.48 -22.68 -1.88
N PRO A 2 24.67 -21.34 -1.81
CA PRO A 2 24.04 -20.51 -0.78
C PRO A 2 22.51 -20.47 -0.87
N PHE A 3 21.97 -20.46 -2.10
CA PHE A 3 20.53 -20.40 -2.37
C PHE A 3 19.80 -21.65 -1.85
N ILE A 4 20.32 -22.85 -2.17
CA ILE A 4 19.72 -24.12 -1.73
C ILE A 4 19.76 -24.23 -0.21
N LEU A 5 20.89 -23.88 0.41
CA LEU A 5 21.04 -23.88 1.86
C LEU A 5 20.02 -22.95 2.54
N TYR A 6 19.83 -21.74 2.02
CA TYR A 6 18.82 -20.81 2.51
C TYR A 6 17.41 -21.40 2.44
N PHE A 7 17.02 -22.01 1.32
CA PHE A 7 15.68 -22.59 1.16
C PHE A 7 15.46 -23.79 2.08
N VAL A 8 16.49 -24.64 2.28
CA VAL A 8 16.42 -25.77 3.22
C VAL A 8 16.26 -25.28 4.66
N LEU A 9 17.09 -24.32 5.10
CA LEU A 9 17.00 -23.75 6.45
C LEU A 9 15.64 -23.05 6.67
N ARG A 10 15.20 -22.25 5.70
CA ARG A 10 13.90 -21.58 5.75
C ARG A 10 12.76 -22.60 5.85
N TYR A 11 12.82 -23.68 5.07
CA TYR A 11 11.83 -24.73 5.10
C TYR A 11 11.79 -25.44 6.46
N GLN A 12 12.94 -25.76 7.05
CA GLN A 12 13.02 -26.38 8.37
C GLN A 12 12.47 -25.49 9.49
N VAL A 13 12.67 -24.17 9.41
CA VAL A 13 12.20 -23.23 10.45
C VAL A 13 10.71 -22.88 10.28
N ILE A 14 10.24 -22.66 9.05
CA ILE A 14 8.92 -22.05 8.79
C ILE A 14 7.89 -23.09 8.30
N GLY A 15 8.34 -24.18 7.65
CA GLY A 15 7.49 -25.13 6.95
C GLY A 15 6.76 -24.53 5.72
N PHE A 16 5.93 -25.34 5.05
CA PHE A 16 4.98 -24.86 4.03
C PHE A 16 3.70 -24.33 4.70
N LYS A 17 3.77 -23.20 5.42
CA LYS A 17 2.55 -22.50 5.84
C LYS A 17 2.07 -21.61 4.70
N THR A 18 1.13 -22.12 3.90
CA THR A 18 0.47 -21.40 2.81
C THR A 18 -0.74 -20.57 3.28
N SER A 19 -1.09 -20.63 4.57
CA SER A 19 -2.27 -19.96 5.13
C SER A 19 -2.02 -18.49 5.47
N PHE A 20 -1.60 -17.69 4.49
CA PHE A 20 -1.74 -16.22 4.57
C PHE A 20 -3.11 -15.75 4.03
N ALA A 21 -3.95 -16.68 3.57
CA ALA A 21 -5.09 -16.41 2.71
C ALA A 21 -6.33 -15.84 3.41
N GLY A 22 -6.39 -15.73 4.73
CA GLY A 22 -7.61 -15.33 5.45
C GLY A 22 -7.81 -13.83 5.68
N GLU A 23 -6.79 -12.99 5.41
CA GLU A 23 -6.82 -11.56 5.73
C GLU A 23 -6.53 -10.72 4.49
N LEU A 24 -7.37 -9.70 4.25
CA LEU A 24 -7.31 -8.86 3.06
C LEU A 24 -5.99 -8.07 2.97
N LEU A 25 -5.42 -7.67 4.13
CA LEU A 25 -4.13 -6.98 4.18
C LEU A 25 -2.94 -7.86 3.74
N ASN A 26 -3.10 -9.18 3.77
CA ASN A 26 -2.07 -10.15 3.39
C ASN A 26 -2.40 -10.88 2.09
N ASN A 27 -3.62 -10.70 1.57
CA ASN A 27 -4.06 -11.25 0.31
C ASN A 27 -4.94 -10.21 -0.42
N PRO A 28 -4.36 -9.41 -1.34
CA PRO A 28 -5.07 -8.34 -2.04
C PRO A 28 -6.29 -8.84 -2.84
N PHE A 29 -6.23 -10.07 -3.34
CA PHE A 29 -7.26 -10.66 -4.20
C PHE A 29 -8.20 -11.60 -3.47
N LEU A 30 -8.24 -11.54 -2.13
CA LEU A 30 -9.06 -12.44 -1.30
C LEU A 30 -10.56 -12.36 -1.62
N GLN A 31 -11.06 -11.16 -1.91
CA GLN A 31 -12.48 -10.90 -2.16
C GLN A 31 -12.79 -10.68 -3.66
N SER A 32 -11.87 -11.05 -4.56
CA SER A 32 -12.02 -10.82 -6.00
C SER A 32 -12.23 -12.13 -6.77
N THR A 33 -12.95 -12.07 -7.89
CA THR A 33 -12.99 -13.17 -8.85
C THR A 33 -11.64 -13.34 -9.56
N ASN A 34 -11.40 -14.49 -10.19
CA ASN A 34 -10.19 -14.69 -10.99
C ASN A 34 -10.09 -13.68 -12.15
N GLU A 35 -11.23 -13.34 -12.75
CA GLU A 35 -11.31 -12.31 -13.78
C GLU A 35 -10.81 -10.97 -13.25
N GLN A 36 -11.39 -10.51 -12.13
CA GLN A 36 -11.01 -9.25 -11.50
C GLN A 36 -9.54 -9.24 -11.09
N LYS A 37 -9.04 -10.35 -10.55
CA LYS A 37 -7.63 -10.51 -10.20
C LYS A 37 -6.73 -10.26 -11.40
N TYR A 38 -6.91 -11.00 -12.50
CA TYR A 38 -6.00 -10.91 -13.63
C TYR A 38 -6.14 -9.60 -14.42
N ALA A 39 -7.34 -9.06 -14.54
CA ALA A 39 -7.55 -7.73 -15.12
C ALA A 39 -6.87 -6.64 -14.28
N THR A 40 -6.99 -6.69 -12.95
CA THR A 40 -6.30 -5.75 -12.04
C THR A 40 -4.78 -5.91 -12.11
N VAL A 41 -4.27 -7.15 -12.18
CA VAL A 41 -2.83 -7.41 -12.36
C VAL A 41 -2.30 -6.82 -13.67
N LEU A 42 -3.04 -6.96 -14.77
CA LEU A 42 -2.64 -6.33 -16.03
C LEU A 42 -2.70 -4.81 -15.94
N TYR A 43 -3.72 -4.25 -15.28
CA TYR A 43 -3.80 -2.82 -15.02
C TYR A 43 -2.59 -2.31 -14.21
N THR A 44 -2.17 -3.01 -13.14
CA THR A 44 -1.02 -2.58 -12.32
C THR A 44 0.28 -2.58 -13.12
N LEU A 45 0.45 -3.49 -14.08
CA LEU A 45 1.59 -3.46 -15.00
C LEU A 45 1.66 -2.17 -15.83
N VAL A 46 0.52 -1.64 -16.30
CA VAL A 46 0.48 -0.32 -16.97
C VAL A 46 0.80 0.80 -15.98
N LYS A 47 0.34 0.72 -14.74
CA LYS A 47 0.71 1.69 -13.70
C LYS A 47 2.21 1.69 -13.41
N TYR A 48 2.85 0.53 -13.41
CA TYR A 48 4.30 0.44 -13.32
C TYR A 48 5.02 1.07 -14.52
N ALA A 49 4.55 0.82 -15.75
CA ALA A 49 5.08 1.50 -16.93
C ALA A 49 4.87 3.02 -16.87
N GLN A 50 3.71 3.47 -16.38
CA GLN A 50 3.41 4.88 -16.17
C GLN A 50 4.39 5.50 -15.16
N LEU A 51 4.67 4.84 -14.03
CA LEU A 51 5.59 5.35 -13.01
C LEU A 51 7.03 5.52 -13.52
N LEU A 52 7.48 4.64 -14.43
CA LEU A 52 8.81 4.75 -15.04
C LEU A 52 8.94 5.96 -15.97
N LEU A 53 7.86 6.31 -16.67
CA LEU A 53 7.83 7.45 -17.59
C LEU A 53 7.56 8.77 -16.84
N PHE A 54 6.58 8.76 -15.94
CA PHE A 54 6.02 9.93 -15.27
C PHE A 54 5.64 9.61 -13.81
N PRO A 55 6.60 9.63 -12.87
CA PRO A 55 6.36 9.46 -11.44
C PRO A 55 5.72 10.74 -10.82
N VAL A 56 4.50 11.06 -11.24
CA VAL A 56 3.82 12.31 -10.86
C VAL A 56 3.22 12.22 -9.46
N THR A 57 2.48 11.15 -9.22
CA THR A 57 1.76 10.90 -7.96
C THR A 57 2.38 9.68 -7.31
N LEU A 58 3.10 9.90 -6.22
CA LEU A 58 3.81 8.86 -5.47
C LEU A 58 3.16 8.68 -4.10
N THR A 59 3.15 7.46 -3.61
CA THR A 59 2.62 7.11 -2.29
C THR A 59 3.36 5.91 -1.72
N HIS A 60 3.57 5.89 -0.41
CA HIS A 60 4.22 4.77 0.27
C HIS A 60 3.35 3.52 0.28
N ASP A 61 2.03 3.66 0.10
CA ASP A 61 1.07 2.60 0.36
C ASP A 61 -0.01 2.43 -0.71
N TYR A 62 0.01 1.26 -1.36
CA TYR A 62 -1.01 0.80 -2.31
C TYR A 62 -1.82 -0.40 -1.74
N TYR A 63 -1.90 -0.51 -0.41
CA TYR A 63 -2.69 -1.54 0.29
C TYR A 63 -4.19 -1.44 -0.01
N PRO A 64 -5.00 -2.43 0.41
CA PRO A 64 -6.21 -2.82 -0.29
C PRO A 64 -7.09 -1.68 -0.79
N TYR A 65 -7.36 -1.75 -2.09
CA TYR A 65 -8.23 -0.89 -2.89
C TYR A 65 -7.73 0.53 -3.20
N HIS A 66 -6.49 0.91 -2.87
CA HIS A 66 -5.91 2.11 -3.49
C HIS A 66 -5.88 1.98 -5.02
N VAL A 67 -5.45 0.80 -5.52
CA VAL A 67 -5.78 0.35 -6.87
C VAL A 67 -7.11 -0.38 -6.80
N PRO A 68 -8.20 0.13 -7.43
CA PRO A 68 -9.48 -0.54 -7.40
C PRO A 68 -9.41 -1.86 -8.20
N LEU A 69 -10.37 -2.76 -7.95
CA LEU A 69 -10.50 -3.96 -8.78
C LEU A 69 -11.02 -3.58 -10.17
N TYR A 70 -10.34 -4.06 -11.19
CA TYR A 70 -10.70 -3.90 -12.60
C TYR A 70 -11.23 -5.22 -13.17
N GLY A 71 -12.14 -5.14 -14.14
CA GLY A 71 -12.54 -6.26 -15.00
C GLY A 71 -11.97 -6.12 -16.42
N PHE A 72 -12.24 -7.11 -17.27
CA PHE A 72 -11.81 -7.08 -18.68
C PHE A 72 -12.73 -6.25 -19.60
N ASP A 73 -13.80 -5.68 -19.04
CA ASP A 73 -14.62 -4.65 -19.65
C ASP A 73 -13.85 -3.33 -19.87
N GLN A 74 -12.73 -3.15 -19.16
CA GLN A 74 -11.90 -1.95 -19.23
C GLN A 74 -10.77 -2.10 -20.26
N PHE A 75 -10.40 -1.00 -20.93
CA PHE A 75 -9.37 -1.01 -21.98
C PHE A 75 -7.93 -1.21 -21.45
N LEU A 76 -7.60 -0.66 -20.29
CA LEU A 76 -6.23 -0.62 -19.77
C LEU A 76 -5.60 -2.01 -19.53
N PRO A 77 -6.31 -3.02 -18.99
CA PRO A 77 -5.80 -4.39 -18.93
C PRO A 77 -5.38 -4.96 -20.31
N TRP A 78 -6.17 -4.72 -21.36
CA TRP A 78 -5.85 -5.17 -22.71
C TRP A 78 -4.65 -4.43 -23.31
N ALA A 79 -4.59 -3.10 -23.12
CA ALA A 79 -3.44 -2.31 -23.53
C ALA A 79 -2.15 -2.80 -22.85
N SER A 80 -2.23 -3.16 -21.57
CA SER A 80 -1.13 -3.78 -20.83
C SER A 80 -0.69 -5.10 -21.46
N LEU A 81 -1.64 -5.98 -21.73
CA LEU A 81 -1.35 -7.29 -22.31
C LEU A 81 -0.65 -7.15 -23.66
N VAL A 82 -1.18 -6.31 -24.55
CA VAL A 82 -0.59 -6.04 -25.87
C VAL A 82 0.81 -5.45 -25.74
N LEU A 83 1.00 -4.47 -24.84
CA LEU A 83 2.31 -3.87 -24.58
C LEU A 83 3.33 -4.93 -24.16
N HIS A 84 3.04 -5.72 -23.14
CA HIS A 84 4.00 -6.68 -22.59
C HIS A 84 4.26 -7.86 -23.54
N LEU A 85 3.25 -8.33 -24.28
CA LEU A 85 3.45 -9.32 -25.35
C LEU A 85 4.34 -8.77 -26.46
N THR A 86 4.14 -7.50 -26.86
CA THR A 86 5.00 -6.86 -27.86
C THR A 86 6.45 -6.79 -27.38
N LEU A 87 6.67 -6.42 -26.12
CA LEU A 87 8.03 -6.40 -25.54
C LEU A 87 8.67 -7.80 -25.52
N LEU A 88 7.90 -8.84 -25.19
CA LEU A 88 8.38 -10.23 -25.24
C LEU A 88 8.75 -10.68 -26.66
N VAL A 89 7.92 -10.35 -27.65
CA VAL A 89 8.23 -10.62 -29.06
C VAL A 89 9.49 -9.86 -29.48
N LEU A 90 9.64 -8.59 -29.08
CA LEU A 90 10.85 -7.81 -29.36
C LEU A 90 12.11 -8.43 -28.77
N VAL A 91 12.04 -9.04 -27.57
CA VAL A 91 13.17 -9.82 -27.03
C VAL A 91 13.50 -10.97 -27.97
N ALA A 92 12.51 -11.79 -28.32
CA ALA A 92 12.70 -12.98 -29.16
C ALA A 92 13.22 -12.66 -30.57
N LEU A 93 12.86 -11.52 -31.14
CA LEU A 93 13.35 -11.08 -32.45
C LEU A 93 14.76 -10.48 -32.38
N ASN A 94 15.13 -9.85 -31.27
CA ASN A 94 16.35 -9.05 -31.18
C ASN A 94 17.49 -9.68 -30.35
N TYR A 95 17.28 -10.80 -29.65
CA TYR A 95 18.30 -11.37 -28.75
C TYR A 95 19.64 -11.71 -29.43
N LYS A 96 19.64 -12.02 -30.72
CA LYS A 96 20.89 -12.27 -31.48
C LYS A 96 21.50 -11.00 -32.07
N ARG A 97 20.67 -10.09 -32.59
CA ARG A 97 21.11 -8.94 -33.40
C ARG A 97 21.39 -7.69 -32.56
N HIS A 98 20.59 -7.45 -31.52
CA HIS A 98 20.66 -6.28 -30.66
C HIS A 98 20.68 -6.72 -29.20
N GLN A 99 21.75 -7.43 -28.82
CA GLN A 99 21.91 -8.07 -27.51
C GLN A 99 21.68 -7.10 -26.34
N TRP A 100 22.20 -5.87 -26.43
CA TRP A 100 22.02 -4.85 -25.38
C TRP A 100 20.57 -4.39 -25.21
N ALA A 101 19.82 -4.26 -26.32
CA ALA A 101 18.39 -3.93 -26.26
C ALA A 101 17.57 -5.11 -25.72
N ALA A 102 17.90 -6.34 -26.15
CA ALA A 102 17.25 -7.54 -25.63
C ALA A 102 17.52 -7.73 -24.13
N LEU A 103 18.74 -7.44 -23.67
CA LEU A 103 19.10 -7.43 -22.26
C LEU A 103 18.31 -6.38 -21.48
N GLY A 104 18.21 -5.15 -21.98
CA GLY A 104 17.40 -4.10 -21.34
C GLY A 104 15.92 -4.49 -21.21
N LEU A 105 15.34 -5.11 -22.24
CA LEU A 105 13.98 -5.64 -22.20
C LEU A 105 13.82 -6.79 -21.19
N LEU A 106 14.78 -7.72 -21.13
CA LEU A 106 14.77 -8.81 -20.14
C LEU A 106 14.91 -8.29 -18.71
N MET A 107 15.78 -7.30 -18.49
CA MET A 107 15.95 -6.65 -17.19
C MET A 107 14.71 -5.86 -16.77
N TYR A 108 13.90 -5.38 -17.71
CA TYR A 108 12.59 -4.81 -17.41
C TYR A 108 11.56 -5.91 -17.06
N LEU A 109 11.40 -6.91 -17.93
CA LEU A 109 10.31 -7.89 -17.87
C LEU A 109 10.47 -8.93 -16.75
N LEU A 110 11.68 -9.48 -16.54
CA LEU A 110 11.87 -10.59 -15.60
C LEU A 110 11.63 -10.18 -14.14
N PRO A 111 12.23 -9.09 -13.61
CA PRO A 111 11.94 -8.66 -12.25
C PRO A 111 10.47 -8.26 -12.07
N LEU A 112 9.88 -7.61 -13.08
CA LEU A 112 8.48 -7.20 -13.05
C LEU A 112 7.55 -8.41 -12.97
N LEU A 113 7.82 -9.47 -13.73
CA LEU A 113 7.04 -10.71 -13.70
C LEU A 113 7.01 -11.32 -12.29
N LEU A 114 8.13 -11.33 -11.58
CA LEU A 114 8.24 -11.89 -10.22
C LEU A 114 7.39 -11.13 -9.19
N VAL A 115 7.20 -9.82 -9.37
CA VAL A 115 6.48 -8.94 -8.42
C VAL A 115 5.07 -8.56 -8.89
N SER A 116 4.67 -9.00 -10.08
CA SER A 116 3.42 -8.60 -10.74
C SER A 116 2.14 -9.22 -10.19
N ASN A 117 2.23 -10.24 -9.34
CA ASN A 117 1.11 -11.14 -8.98
C ASN A 117 0.56 -12.01 -10.13
N VAL A 118 1.19 -12.03 -11.33
CA VAL A 118 0.79 -12.90 -12.45
C VAL A 118 0.98 -14.38 -12.12
N LEU A 119 2.19 -14.74 -11.66
CA LEU A 119 2.55 -16.14 -11.38
C LEU A 119 2.10 -16.57 -9.98
N VAL A 120 2.44 -15.77 -8.98
CA VAL A 120 2.18 -16.05 -7.57
C VAL A 120 1.73 -14.76 -6.90
N ASN A 121 0.70 -14.84 -6.07
CA ASN A 121 0.27 -13.70 -5.26
C ASN A 121 1.34 -13.42 -4.18
N ILE A 122 1.93 -12.22 -4.23
CA ILE A 122 2.99 -11.78 -3.33
C ILE A 122 2.46 -11.10 -2.06
N GLY A 123 1.13 -11.08 -1.87
CA GLY A 123 0.46 -10.56 -0.67
C GLY A 123 0.28 -9.04 -0.65
N THR A 124 0.60 -8.34 -1.74
CA THR A 124 0.39 -6.88 -1.89
C THR A 124 -0.04 -6.55 -3.32
N PHE A 125 -0.93 -5.56 -3.49
CA PHE A 125 -1.43 -5.16 -4.81
C PHE A 125 -0.31 -4.58 -5.70
N MET A 126 0.40 -3.60 -5.14
CA MET A 126 1.41 -2.81 -5.85
C MET A 126 2.36 -2.18 -4.82
N ASN A 127 3.60 -1.90 -5.23
CA ASN A 127 4.50 -1.03 -4.47
C ASN A 127 5.53 -0.41 -5.41
N GLU A 128 5.84 0.87 -5.24
CA GLU A 128 6.83 1.57 -6.06
C GLU A 128 8.21 0.89 -6.03
N ARG A 129 8.63 0.31 -4.90
CA ARG A 129 9.93 -0.37 -4.80
C ARG A 129 10.03 -1.64 -5.66
N PHE A 130 8.90 -2.20 -6.09
CA PHE A 130 8.90 -3.42 -6.91
C PHE A 130 9.44 -3.18 -8.33
N ILE A 131 9.40 -1.94 -8.83
CA ILE A 131 9.93 -1.60 -10.16
C ILE A 131 11.39 -1.16 -10.17
N TYR A 132 12.08 -1.11 -9.02
CA TYR A 132 13.46 -0.61 -8.96
C TYR A 132 14.45 -1.43 -9.80
N PHE A 133 14.27 -2.76 -9.87
CA PHE A 133 15.10 -3.58 -10.75
C PHE A 133 14.69 -3.43 -12.22
N SER A 134 13.39 -3.35 -12.50
CA SER A 134 12.87 -3.14 -13.85
C SER A 134 13.25 -1.77 -14.43
N SER A 135 13.46 -0.76 -13.58
CA SER A 135 13.87 0.58 -14.01
C SER A 135 15.27 0.60 -14.61
N VAL A 136 16.16 -0.32 -14.21
CA VAL A 136 17.49 -0.47 -14.81
C VAL A 136 17.35 -0.83 -16.30
N GLY A 137 16.52 -1.83 -16.61
CA GLY A 137 16.24 -2.21 -17.99
C GLY A 137 15.60 -1.07 -18.80
N PHE A 138 14.68 -0.33 -18.19
CA PHE A 138 14.07 0.85 -18.79
C PHE A 138 15.09 1.95 -19.13
N VAL A 139 15.98 2.32 -18.20
CA VAL A 139 17.00 3.36 -18.42
C VAL A 139 18.03 2.90 -19.46
N MET A 140 18.40 1.62 -19.48
CA MET A 140 19.27 1.07 -20.53
C MET A 140 18.65 1.24 -21.93
N LEU A 141 17.36 0.91 -22.08
CA LEU A 141 16.65 1.07 -23.35
C LEU A 141 16.54 2.54 -23.76
N ALA A 142 16.20 3.42 -22.80
CA ALA A 142 16.17 4.86 -23.03
C ALA A 142 17.54 5.37 -23.50
N GLY A 143 18.62 4.94 -22.85
CA GLY A 143 19.99 5.29 -23.22
C GLY A 143 20.36 4.86 -24.65
N ILE A 144 19.99 3.64 -25.07
CA ILE A 144 20.22 3.16 -26.44
C ILE A 144 19.47 4.03 -27.45
N ILE A 145 18.20 4.35 -27.18
CA ILE A 145 17.37 5.19 -28.05
C ILE A 145 17.96 6.60 -28.15
N LEU A 146 18.26 7.23 -27.01
CA LEU A 146 18.83 8.57 -26.95
C LEU A 146 20.20 8.63 -27.64
N HIS A 147 21.06 7.64 -27.43
CA HIS A 147 22.37 7.57 -28.10
C HIS A 147 22.22 7.49 -29.63
N LYS A 148 21.29 6.67 -30.13
CA LYS A 148 21.02 6.60 -31.58
C LYS A 148 20.50 7.92 -32.14
N LEU A 149 19.61 8.60 -31.42
CA LEU A 149 19.07 9.89 -31.83
C LEU A 149 20.12 11.01 -31.78
N TRP A 150 21.03 10.96 -30.81
CA TRP A 150 22.11 11.92 -30.62
C TRP A 150 23.03 12.05 -31.83
N HIS A 151 23.36 10.92 -32.45
CA HIS A 151 24.26 10.86 -33.60
C HIS A 151 23.55 11.14 -34.94
N LYS A 152 22.25 11.45 -34.94
CA LYS A 152 21.48 11.65 -36.18
C LYS A 152 21.81 12.98 -36.86
N ASN A 153 21.76 14.11 -36.13
CA ASN A 153 22.16 15.44 -36.59
C ASN A 153 22.27 16.42 -35.41
N LEU A 154 22.73 17.65 -35.69
CA LEU A 154 22.90 18.70 -34.67
C LEU A 154 21.60 19.07 -33.94
N ILE A 155 20.46 19.05 -34.64
CA ILE A 155 19.14 19.38 -34.07
C ILE A 155 18.77 18.37 -32.98
N PHE A 156 18.82 17.06 -33.30
CA PHE A 156 18.52 16.01 -32.32
C PHE A 156 19.48 16.04 -31.13
N ARG A 157 20.77 16.32 -31.36
CA ARG A 157 21.75 16.47 -30.27
C ARG A 157 21.34 17.58 -29.29
N ASN A 158 21.01 18.76 -29.80
CA ASN A 158 20.59 19.89 -28.96
C ASN A 158 19.25 19.61 -28.26
N LEU A 159 18.31 18.96 -28.93
CA LEU A 159 17.03 18.55 -28.32
C LEU A 159 17.23 17.54 -27.18
N ILE A 160 18.16 16.59 -27.32
CA ILE A 160 18.45 15.63 -26.26
C ILE A 160 19.14 16.32 -25.09
N HIS A 161 20.08 17.24 -25.32
CA HIS A 161 20.64 18.04 -24.23
C HIS A 161 19.56 18.79 -23.46
N LEU A 162 18.65 19.48 -24.16
CA LEU A 162 17.53 20.18 -23.55
C LEU A 162 16.63 19.22 -22.77
N PHE A 163 16.28 18.08 -23.37
CA PHE A 163 15.49 17.03 -22.73
C PHE A 163 16.16 16.53 -21.44
N MET A 164 17.46 16.26 -21.46
CA MET A 164 18.22 15.81 -20.29
C MET A 164 18.25 16.87 -19.19
N VAL A 165 18.40 18.16 -19.54
CA VAL A 165 18.32 19.26 -18.57
C VAL A 165 16.93 19.31 -17.92
N VAL A 166 15.86 19.21 -18.71
CA VAL A 166 14.48 19.19 -18.19
C VAL A 166 14.25 17.98 -17.28
N VAL A 167 14.70 16.80 -17.68
CA VAL A 167 14.58 15.56 -16.87
C VAL A 167 15.33 15.70 -15.55
N VAL A 168 16.58 16.18 -15.57
CA VAL A 168 17.39 16.36 -14.36
C VAL A 168 16.75 17.38 -13.42
N LEU A 169 16.35 18.54 -13.93
CA LEU A 169 15.70 19.57 -13.10
C LEU A 169 14.35 19.09 -12.54
N GLY A 170 13.53 18.46 -13.38
CA GLY A 170 12.23 17.93 -12.99
C GLY A 170 12.32 16.84 -11.91
N PHE A 171 13.22 15.86 -12.08
CA PHE A 171 13.42 14.81 -11.09
C PHE A 171 14.16 15.29 -9.84
N THR A 172 15.04 16.29 -9.95
CA THR A 172 15.64 16.94 -8.77
C THR A 172 14.55 17.61 -7.94
N TYR A 173 13.67 18.41 -8.57
CA TYR A 173 12.53 19.01 -7.89
C TYR A 173 11.63 17.96 -7.24
N LYS A 174 11.23 16.92 -8.00
CA LYS A 174 10.40 15.83 -7.46
C LYS A 174 11.06 15.08 -6.31
N THR A 175 12.37 14.90 -6.34
CA THR A 175 13.11 14.27 -5.24
C THR A 175 13.10 15.14 -4.00
N ILE A 176 13.34 16.44 -4.15
CA ILE A 176 13.31 17.40 -3.03
C ILE A 176 11.90 17.47 -2.42
N ASP A 177 10.88 17.62 -3.25
CA ASP A 177 9.46 17.64 -2.86
C ASP A 177 9.07 16.35 -2.12
N ARG A 178 9.38 15.19 -2.70
CA ARG A 178 9.05 13.89 -2.08
C ARG A 178 9.80 13.67 -0.76
N ASN A 179 11.05 14.11 -0.65
CA ASN A 179 11.82 13.98 0.59
C ASN A 179 11.20 14.76 1.77
N GLN A 180 10.43 15.82 1.51
CA GLN A 180 9.72 16.54 2.57
C GLN A 180 8.65 15.67 3.23
N ALA A 181 7.95 14.83 2.45
CA ALA A 181 6.99 13.87 2.98
C ALA A 181 7.68 12.82 3.89
N TRP A 182 8.90 12.42 3.56
CA TRP A 182 9.68 11.45 4.33
C TRP A 182 10.39 12.03 5.57
N LYS A 183 10.10 13.27 5.95
CA LYS A 183 10.71 13.92 7.13
C LYS A 183 10.47 13.14 8.43
N ASN A 184 9.24 12.64 8.62
CA ASN A 184 8.84 11.80 9.75
C ASN A 184 7.53 11.07 9.42
N ASP A 185 7.18 10.08 10.24
CA ASP A 185 5.98 9.25 10.09
C ASP A 185 4.69 10.08 9.99
N GLU A 186 4.53 11.11 10.83
CA GLU A 186 3.31 11.93 10.82
C GLU A 186 3.14 12.68 9.49
N THR A 187 4.21 13.32 9.01
CA THR A 187 4.20 14.04 7.73
C THR A 187 3.93 13.05 6.58
N LEU A 188 4.62 11.91 6.58
CA LEU A 188 4.46 10.89 5.54
C LEU A 188 3.02 10.38 5.46
N PHE A 189 2.42 10.03 6.59
CA PHE A 189 1.08 9.45 6.62
C PHE A 189 0.00 10.46 6.27
N LEU A 190 0.15 11.73 6.68
CA LEU A 190 -0.81 12.78 6.38
C LEU A 190 -0.67 13.32 4.95
N THR A 191 0.52 13.30 4.36
CA THR A 191 0.70 13.61 2.93
C THR A 191 0.16 12.48 2.05
N ASP A 192 0.48 11.24 2.37
CA ASP A 192 0.19 10.12 1.46
C ASP A 192 -1.29 9.71 1.46
N ILE A 193 -2.05 10.01 2.51
CA ILE A 193 -3.49 9.73 2.53
C ILE A 193 -4.26 10.56 1.50
N GLU A 194 -3.75 11.72 1.09
CA GLU A 194 -4.34 12.54 0.02
C GLU A 194 -4.28 11.85 -1.35
N THR A 195 -3.31 10.95 -1.53
CA THR A 195 -3.18 10.10 -2.72
C THR A 195 -3.87 8.76 -2.51
N SER A 196 -3.62 8.11 -1.38
CA SER A 196 -4.11 6.75 -1.07
C SER A 196 -5.47 6.74 -0.40
N VAL A 197 -6.39 7.59 -0.85
CA VAL A 197 -7.73 7.79 -0.26
C VAL A 197 -8.58 6.52 -0.17
N ASN A 198 -8.29 5.54 -1.02
CA ASN A 198 -8.98 4.25 -1.07
C ASN A 198 -8.21 3.09 -0.41
N SER A 199 -7.06 3.34 0.23
CA SER A 199 -6.36 2.31 1.03
C SER A 199 -6.97 2.25 2.43
N ALA A 200 -7.51 1.08 2.81
CA ALA A 200 -7.97 0.87 4.19
C ALA A 200 -6.84 1.10 5.22
N LYS A 201 -5.61 0.73 4.87
CA LYS A 201 -4.44 0.85 5.74
C LYS A 201 -4.01 2.31 5.88
N ALA A 202 -3.84 3.04 4.77
CA ALA A 202 -3.46 4.46 4.80
C ALA A 202 -4.48 5.29 5.61
N ASN A 203 -5.77 5.04 5.42
CA ASN A 203 -6.83 5.67 6.22
C ASN A 203 -6.72 5.36 7.71
N THR A 204 -6.39 4.11 8.08
CA THR A 204 -6.18 3.72 9.48
C THR A 204 -4.97 4.44 10.08
N THR A 205 -3.85 4.45 9.34
CA THR A 205 -2.61 5.09 9.78
C THR A 205 -2.80 6.58 9.96
N ALA A 206 -3.38 7.29 8.98
CA ALA A 206 -3.67 8.72 9.08
C ALA A 206 -4.61 9.03 10.25
N GLY A 207 -5.65 8.22 10.44
CA GLY A 207 -6.56 8.35 11.58
C GLY A 207 -5.88 8.16 12.93
N GLY A 208 -4.98 7.17 13.05
CA GLY A 208 -4.17 6.96 14.25
C GLY A 208 -3.19 8.10 14.52
N THR A 209 -2.53 8.63 13.49
CA THR A 209 -1.66 9.79 13.60
C THR A 209 -2.40 11.01 14.11
N LEU A 210 -3.56 11.33 13.54
CA LEU A 210 -4.38 12.47 13.97
C LEU A 210 -4.89 12.30 15.41
N LEU A 211 -5.25 11.07 15.79
CA LEU A 211 -5.64 10.77 17.16
C LEU A 211 -4.49 10.98 18.15
N ASN A 212 -3.26 10.60 17.78
CA ASN A 212 -2.07 10.85 18.58
C ASN A 212 -1.79 12.36 18.72
N MET A 213 -1.91 13.13 17.63
CA MET A 213 -1.77 14.59 17.65
C MET A 213 -2.82 15.23 18.57
N ALA A 214 -4.08 14.79 18.47
CA ALA A 214 -5.15 15.25 19.35
C ALA A 214 -4.86 14.96 20.84
N GLY A 215 -4.30 13.78 21.13
CA GLY A 215 -3.87 13.39 22.48
C GLY A 215 -2.71 14.20 23.04
N ARG A 216 -1.91 14.86 22.19
CA ARG A 216 -0.89 15.84 22.58
C ARG A 216 -1.44 17.27 22.75
N GLY A 217 -2.74 17.47 22.54
CA GLY A 217 -3.39 18.78 22.63
C GLY A 217 -3.31 19.62 21.35
N GLU A 218 -2.79 19.07 20.25
CA GLU A 218 -2.67 19.78 18.97
C GLU A 218 -4.02 19.77 18.25
N ASN A 219 -4.65 20.93 18.08
CA ASN A 219 -5.91 21.10 17.34
C ASN A 219 -6.94 19.98 17.63
N THR A 220 -7.09 19.61 18.91
CA THR A 220 -7.73 18.37 19.35
C THR A 220 -9.05 18.10 18.67
N GLU A 221 -9.95 19.08 18.63
CA GLU A 221 -11.28 18.90 18.03
C GLU A 221 -11.22 18.59 16.53
N ALA A 222 -10.46 19.39 15.77
CA ALA A 222 -10.29 19.22 14.33
C ALA A 222 -9.56 17.91 13.98
N ASN A 223 -8.55 17.54 14.79
CA ASN A 223 -7.81 16.30 14.60
C ASN A 223 -8.67 15.07 14.93
N LEU A 224 -9.50 15.12 15.98
CA LEU A 224 -10.45 14.06 16.29
C LEU A 224 -11.50 13.87 15.19
N GLU A 225 -12.03 14.96 14.64
CA GLU A 225 -12.99 14.88 13.52
C GLU A 225 -12.37 14.22 12.29
N LYS A 226 -11.17 14.67 11.89
CA LYS A 226 -10.43 14.07 10.77
C LYS A 226 -10.05 12.62 11.05
N ALA A 227 -9.65 12.30 12.28
CA ALA A 227 -9.34 10.93 12.67
C ALA A 227 -10.56 10.02 12.49
N ILE A 228 -11.72 10.41 13.03
CA ILE A 228 -12.97 9.67 12.88
C ILE A 228 -13.35 9.52 11.40
N TYR A 229 -13.20 10.57 10.59
CA TYR A 229 -13.46 10.52 9.15
C TYR A 229 -12.62 9.44 8.45
N TYR A 230 -11.29 9.47 8.63
CA TYR A 230 -10.40 8.49 7.98
C TYR A 230 -10.63 7.07 8.52
N LEU A 231 -10.81 6.89 9.83
CA LEU A 231 -11.07 5.57 10.38
C LEU A 231 -12.40 4.98 9.90
N ARG A 232 -13.45 5.80 9.74
CA ARG A 232 -14.72 5.38 9.12
C ARG A 232 -14.55 5.03 7.65
N ARG A 233 -13.75 5.80 6.90
CA ARG A 233 -13.40 5.47 5.51
C ARG A 233 -12.65 4.14 5.42
N SER A 234 -11.76 3.85 6.37
CA SER A 234 -11.11 2.54 6.43
C SER A 234 -12.12 1.41 6.62
N LEU A 235 -13.09 1.57 7.52
CA LEU A 235 -14.13 0.57 7.77
C LEU A 235 -15.15 0.42 6.64
N SER A 236 -15.38 1.45 5.82
CA SER A 236 -16.21 1.28 4.62
C SER A 236 -15.50 0.46 3.53
N ILE A 237 -14.17 0.43 3.55
CA ILE A 237 -13.34 -0.37 2.63
C ILE A 237 -13.14 -1.79 3.17
N HIS A 238 -12.83 -1.94 4.46
CA HIS A 238 -12.66 -3.23 5.14
C HIS A 238 -13.47 -3.27 6.45
N PRO A 239 -14.75 -3.68 6.40
CA PRO A 239 -15.66 -3.64 7.56
C PRO A 239 -15.23 -4.47 8.77
N ASN A 240 -14.38 -5.48 8.56
CA ASN A 240 -13.87 -6.36 9.61
C ASN A 240 -12.48 -5.97 10.10
N TYR A 241 -11.91 -4.86 9.60
CA TYR A 241 -10.61 -4.38 10.04
C TYR A 241 -10.66 -3.96 11.51
N ARG A 242 -9.84 -4.58 12.35
CA ARG A 242 -9.94 -4.46 13.81
C ARG A 242 -9.33 -3.17 14.32
N GLU A 243 -8.18 -2.81 13.78
CA GLU A 243 -7.35 -1.67 14.13
C GLU A 243 -8.14 -0.35 14.05
N PRO A 244 -8.84 -0.01 12.96
CA PRO A 244 -9.66 1.20 12.92
C PRO A 244 -10.86 1.17 13.89
N LYS A 245 -11.42 0.00 14.24
CA LYS A 245 -12.48 -0.09 15.28
C LYS A 245 -11.93 0.28 16.65
N LEU A 246 -10.73 -0.22 16.98
CA LEU A 246 -10.06 0.09 18.24
C LEU A 246 -9.79 1.60 18.33
N LEU A 247 -9.24 2.18 17.26
CA LEU A 247 -8.94 3.62 17.19
C LEU A 247 -10.20 4.48 17.21
N LEU A 248 -11.32 4.04 16.59
CA LEU A 248 -12.60 4.74 16.70
C LEU A 248 -13.12 4.75 18.13
N GLY A 249 -13.04 3.62 18.84
CA GLY A 249 -13.37 3.58 20.26
C GLY A 249 -12.54 4.58 21.07
N ASN A 250 -11.24 4.66 20.81
CA ASN A 250 -10.36 5.62 21.47
C ASN A 250 -10.70 7.09 21.12
N ALA A 251 -11.03 7.37 19.86
CA ALA A 251 -11.43 8.70 19.42
C ALA A 251 -12.76 9.12 20.04
N TYR A 252 -13.73 8.21 20.14
CA TYR A 252 -15.02 8.48 20.77
C TYR A 252 -14.93 8.63 22.28
N TRP A 253 -13.96 7.98 22.93
CA TRP A 253 -13.64 8.25 24.34
C TRP A 253 -13.24 9.71 24.55
N GLN A 254 -12.34 10.24 23.72
CA GLN A 254 -11.96 11.67 23.78
C GLN A 254 -13.10 12.63 23.44
N LYS A 255 -14.11 12.18 22.68
CA LYS A 255 -15.36 12.92 22.42
C LYS A 255 -16.44 12.73 23.50
N HIS A 256 -16.13 12.03 24.59
CA HIS A 256 -17.09 11.68 25.66
C HIS A 256 -18.33 10.90 25.19
N ASN A 257 -18.22 10.18 24.06
CA ASN A 257 -19.32 9.38 23.51
C ASN A 257 -19.17 7.90 23.89
N VAL A 258 -19.60 7.56 25.11
CA VAL A 258 -19.44 6.23 25.71
C VAL A 258 -20.15 5.14 24.90
N ASP A 259 -21.34 5.41 24.37
CA ASP A 259 -22.11 4.45 23.57
C ASP A 259 -21.33 3.97 22.35
N SER A 260 -20.66 4.90 21.66
CA SER A 260 -19.83 4.57 20.50
C SER A 260 -18.60 3.75 20.90
N VAL A 261 -17.97 4.04 22.05
CA VAL A 261 -16.85 3.23 22.57
C VAL A 261 -17.28 1.79 22.77
N ILE A 262 -18.40 1.59 23.50
CA ILE A 262 -18.95 0.27 23.78
C ILE A 262 -19.29 -0.44 22.48
N TYR A 263 -19.94 0.23 21.52
CA TYR A 263 -20.27 -0.34 20.22
C TYR A 263 -19.05 -0.92 19.50
N PHE A 264 -17.98 -0.14 19.35
CA PHE A 264 -16.78 -0.59 18.63
C PHE A 264 -16.04 -1.69 19.39
N TYR A 265 -15.85 -1.55 20.70
CA TYR A 265 -15.15 -2.55 21.50
C TYR A 265 -15.92 -3.87 21.59
N ASN A 266 -17.24 -3.82 21.75
CA ASN A 266 -18.12 -4.99 21.68
C ASN A 266 -17.98 -5.69 20.33
N SER A 267 -17.95 -4.94 19.23
CA SER A 267 -17.77 -5.54 17.90
C SER A 267 -16.42 -6.26 17.73
N ILE A 268 -15.36 -5.81 18.41
CA ILE A 268 -14.06 -6.48 18.43
C ILE A 268 -14.16 -7.76 19.27
N LEU A 269 -14.68 -7.67 20.49
CA LEU A 269 -14.76 -8.79 21.44
C LEU A 269 -15.71 -9.90 20.96
N ARG A 270 -16.78 -9.57 20.24
CA ARG A 270 -17.65 -10.58 19.57
C ARG A 270 -16.87 -11.51 18.65
N ASN A 271 -15.94 -10.95 17.89
CA ASN A 271 -15.12 -11.70 16.95
C ASN A 271 -13.88 -12.31 17.61
N GLN A 272 -13.31 -11.62 18.61
CA GLN A 272 -12.11 -12.03 19.33
C GLN A 272 -12.21 -11.71 20.82
N PRO A 273 -12.87 -12.59 21.60
CA PRO A 273 -13.08 -12.37 23.03
C PRO A 273 -11.78 -12.19 23.82
N GLY A 274 -10.66 -12.70 23.33
CA GLY A 274 -9.35 -12.62 23.98
C GLY A 274 -8.53 -11.35 23.73
N TYR A 275 -9.00 -10.42 22.88
CA TYR A 275 -8.17 -9.33 22.35
C TYR A 275 -7.73 -8.32 23.43
N GLN A 276 -6.45 -8.39 23.83
CA GLN A 276 -5.92 -7.73 25.04
C GLN A 276 -6.09 -6.21 25.04
N LEU A 277 -5.84 -5.54 23.91
CA LEU A 277 -5.83 -4.08 23.84
C LEU A 277 -7.19 -3.44 24.20
N VAL A 278 -8.31 -4.14 23.98
CA VAL A 278 -9.63 -3.65 24.44
C VAL A 278 -9.71 -3.68 25.97
N TYR A 279 -9.21 -4.72 26.61
CA TYR A 279 -9.20 -4.81 28.08
C TYR A 279 -8.29 -3.74 28.70
N ASP A 280 -7.11 -3.50 28.12
CA ASP A 280 -6.18 -2.48 28.60
C ASP A 280 -6.80 -1.08 28.50
N ASN A 281 -7.44 -0.76 27.36
CA ASN A 281 -8.10 0.52 27.16
C ASN A 281 -9.31 0.69 28.10
N VAL A 282 -10.13 -0.35 28.26
CA VAL A 282 -11.26 -0.32 29.21
C VAL A 282 -10.77 -0.07 30.63
N LEU A 283 -9.72 -0.78 31.07
CA LEU A 283 -9.16 -0.60 32.40
C LEU A 283 -8.63 0.82 32.61
N PHE A 284 -7.97 1.39 31.59
CA PHE A 284 -7.57 2.79 31.60
C PHE A 284 -8.77 3.73 31.76
N MET A 285 -9.81 3.58 30.94
CA MET A 285 -11.02 4.42 30.97
C MET A 285 -11.78 4.34 32.31
N VAL A 286 -11.86 3.14 32.90
CA VAL A 286 -12.48 2.91 34.23
C VAL A 286 -11.70 3.61 35.35
N ARG A 287 -10.37 3.67 35.25
CA ARG A 287 -9.51 4.39 36.20
C ARG A 287 -9.60 5.90 36.02
N GLU A 288 -9.76 6.37 34.79
CA GLU A 288 -9.82 7.79 34.44
C GLU A 288 -11.18 8.41 34.79
N THR A 289 -12.29 7.70 34.58
CA THR A 289 -13.63 8.24 34.85
C THR A 289 -13.98 8.23 36.34
N ASN A 290 -14.79 9.19 36.77
CA ASN A 290 -15.40 9.21 38.11
C ASN A 290 -16.87 8.79 38.10
N ASP A 291 -17.49 8.63 36.92
CA ASP A 291 -18.90 8.26 36.78
C ASP A 291 -19.10 6.75 37.03
N PRO A 292 -19.84 6.34 38.08
CA PRO A 292 -20.07 4.93 38.39
C PRO A 292 -20.83 4.17 37.30
N GLY A 293 -21.74 4.84 36.58
CA GLY A 293 -22.53 4.24 35.50
C GLY A 293 -21.66 3.92 34.28
N ILE A 294 -20.74 4.81 33.93
CA ILE A 294 -19.76 4.56 32.86
C ILE A 294 -18.83 3.40 33.26
N LYS A 295 -18.33 3.37 34.51
CA LYS A 295 -17.52 2.24 35.00
C LYS A 295 -18.25 0.92 34.89
N LEU A 296 -19.48 0.87 35.38
CA LEU A 296 -20.31 -0.34 35.33
C LEU A 296 -20.55 -0.80 33.90
N SER A 297 -20.80 0.13 32.97
CA SER A 297 -21.02 -0.19 31.56
C SER A 297 -19.79 -0.84 30.92
N PHE A 298 -18.60 -0.31 31.18
CA PHE A 298 -17.36 -0.89 30.67
C PHE A 298 -17.00 -2.23 31.32
N LEU A 299 -17.21 -2.37 32.63
CA LEU A 299 -16.99 -3.63 33.35
C LEU A 299 -17.93 -4.72 32.84
N ASN A 300 -19.21 -4.40 32.63
CA ASN A 300 -20.19 -5.31 32.06
C ASN A 300 -19.80 -5.76 30.65
N LEU A 301 -19.29 -4.83 29.83
CA LEU A 301 -18.79 -5.16 28.48
C LEU A 301 -17.71 -6.25 28.55
N VAL A 302 -16.65 -6.06 29.33
CA VAL A 302 -15.54 -7.03 29.37
C VAL A 302 -15.89 -8.31 30.11
N TYR A 303 -16.71 -8.23 31.17
CA TYR A 303 -17.16 -9.38 31.95
C TYR A 303 -18.00 -10.35 31.10
N SER A 304 -18.81 -9.83 30.16
CA SER A 304 -19.61 -10.65 29.25
C SER A 304 -18.79 -11.56 28.33
N TYR A 305 -17.52 -11.24 28.08
CA TYR A 305 -16.62 -12.03 27.23
C TYR A 305 -15.54 -12.80 28.01
N LYS A 306 -15.06 -12.26 29.14
CA LYS A 306 -14.12 -12.94 30.04
C LYS A 306 -14.37 -12.55 31.50
N PRO A 307 -15.15 -13.35 32.25
CA PRO A 307 -15.50 -13.03 33.63
C PRO A 307 -14.34 -13.12 34.64
N ASN A 308 -13.22 -13.78 34.30
CA ASN A 308 -12.11 -14.07 35.23
C ASN A 308 -10.85 -13.21 35.00
N ARG A 309 -10.94 -12.05 34.33
CA ARG A 309 -9.77 -11.29 33.83
C ARG A 309 -9.59 -9.88 34.42
N LEU A 310 -10.37 -9.50 35.42
CA LEU A 310 -10.28 -8.21 36.09
C LEU A 310 -9.83 -8.39 37.54
#